data_AF-A0A8S7IAM0-F1
#
_entry.id   AF-A0A8S7IAM0-F1
#
_cell.length_a   1.000
_cell.length_b   1.000
_cell.length_c   1.000
_cell.angle_alpha   90.00
_cell.angle_beta   90.00
_cell.angle_gamma   90.00
#
_symmetry.space_group_name_H-M   'P 1'
#
loop_
_entity.id
_entity.type
_entity.pdbx_description
1 polymer ?
#
loop_
_entity_poly.entity_id
_entity_poly.type
_entity_poly.pdbx_seq_one_letter_code
_entity_poly.pdbx_strand_id
1 'polypeptide(L)'
;MNKALLPLLLCCFIFPASGKDAGWQWYNEKISPKEKENKPVPAAPRQEPDIMQKLAALQTATKRALYEAILYPGVDNFVKYFRLQNYWTQQAGLFTMSARKAMLAHPELDYNLQYSHYNGTVRNQLAADQAQQRQAIARLAEHYGIMFFYRGQDPIDGQLAQVINGFRDTYGLSVIPVSVDGVINPLLPDSRTDQGQAQRLGVKYFPAMMLVDPKQGSVRPLSYGFISQDDLAKQFLNVSEDFKPNF
;
A
#
# COMPACT_ATOMS: atom_id res chain seq x y z
N MET A 1 9.76 -45.84 -111.05
CA MET A 1 9.54 -44.57 -111.76
C MET A 1 9.33 -43.46 -110.74
N ASN A 2 10.20 -42.45 -110.74
CA ASN A 2 9.97 -41.03 -110.39
C ASN A 2 8.60 -40.68 -109.77
N LYS A 3 8.45 -39.99 -108.63
CA LYS A 3 9.18 -38.82 -108.11
C LYS A 3 8.90 -38.60 -106.62
N ALA A 4 9.88 -38.02 -105.92
CA ALA A 4 9.83 -37.57 -104.54
C ALA A 4 9.08 -36.24 -104.34
N LEU A 5 8.55 -36.02 -103.13
CA LEU A 5 8.44 -34.72 -102.44
C LEU A 5 7.95 -34.99 -101.00
N LEU A 6 8.86 -35.14 -100.04
CA LEU A 6 9.43 -34.14 -99.11
C LEU A 6 8.64 -34.06 -97.79
N PRO A 7 9.32 -34.06 -96.63
CA PRO A 7 8.79 -34.58 -95.36
C PRO A 7 8.31 -33.45 -94.45
N LEU A 8 7.52 -33.76 -93.40
CA LEU A 8 7.90 -33.37 -92.04
C LEU A 8 6.96 -33.93 -90.97
N LEU A 9 7.62 -34.25 -89.86
CA LEU A 9 7.15 -34.57 -88.54
C LEU A 9 6.54 -33.33 -87.84
N LEU A 10 5.62 -33.62 -86.91
CA LEU A 10 5.38 -32.92 -85.63
C LEU A 10 4.58 -31.59 -85.62
N CYS A 11 3.42 -31.61 -84.95
CA CYS A 11 3.18 -30.89 -83.69
C CYS A 11 1.73 -31.06 -83.23
N CYS A 12 1.53 -31.66 -82.04
CA CYS A 12 0.25 -31.67 -81.35
C CYS A 12 -0.07 -30.26 -80.82
N PHE A 13 -1.17 -29.67 -81.26
CA PHE A 13 -1.84 -28.57 -80.56
C PHE A 13 -3.14 -29.08 -79.95
N ILE A 14 -3.26 -29.00 -78.63
CA ILE A 14 -4.50 -29.26 -77.90
C ILE A 14 -5.33 -27.98 -77.94
N PHE A 15 -6.46 -28.01 -78.64
CA PHE A 15 -7.46 -26.94 -78.67
C PHE A 15 -8.39 -27.00 -77.44
N PRO A 16 -8.72 -25.88 -76.77
CA PRO A 16 -9.88 -25.84 -75.91
C PRO A 16 -11.14 -25.62 -76.77
N ALA A 17 -12.00 -26.63 -76.83
CA ALA A 17 -13.29 -26.56 -77.51
C ALA A 17 -14.33 -25.81 -76.65
N SER A 18 -14.84 -24.69 -77.15
CA SER A 18 -15.99 -23.99 -76.57
C SER A 18 -17.27 -24.53 -77.20
N GLY A 19 -18.04 -25.29 -76.43
CA GLY A 19 -19.34 -25.81 -76.85
C GLY A 19 -20.44 -24.74 -76.79
N LYS A 20 -21.14 -24.54 -77.91
CA LYS A 20 -22.40 -23.80 -78.01
C LYS A 20 -23.54 -24.79 -77.70
N ASP A 21 -24.00 -24.87 -76.46
CA ASP A 21 -25.35 -25.37 -76.12
C ASP A 21 -25.66 -25.04 -74.65
N ALA A 22 -26.70 -24.23 -74.42
CA ALA A 22 -27.13 -23.78 -73.10
C ALA A 22 -28.29 -24.67 -72.59
N GLY A 23 -27.99 -25.52 -71.61
CA GLY A 23 -28.99 -26.37 -70.94
C GLY A 23 -29.50 -25.77 -69.63
N TRP A 24 -30.82 -25.67 -69.49
CA TRP A 24 -31.69 -25.61 -68.29
C TRP A 24 -31.11 -25.17 -66.92
N GLN A 25 -30.36 -24.08 -66.87
CA GLN A 25 -30.27 -23.24 -65.68
C GLN A 25 -30.79 -21.85 -66.03
N TRP A 26 -31.95 -21.53 -65.44
CA TRP A 26 -32.59 -20.24 -65.56
C TRP A 26 -31.72 -19.17 -64.88
N TYR A 27 -31.83 -17.94 -65.39
CA TYR A 27 -31.11 -16.70 -65.03
C TYR A 27 -29.79 -16.41 -65.79
N ASN A 28 -29.91 -16.11 -67.09
CA ASN A 28 -28.97 -15.18 -67.74
C ASN A 28 -29.35 -13.74 -67.35
N GLU A 29 -28.97 -13.32 -66.15
CA GLU A 29 -29.01 -11.90 -65.82
C GLU A 29 -27.95 -11.17 -66.66
N LYS A 30 -28.40 -10.19 -67.44
CA LYS A 30 -27.51 -9.23 -68.09
C LYS A 30 -26.73 -8.54 -66.98
N ILE A 31 -25.42 -8.77 -66.92
CA ILE A 31 -24.52 -8.03 -66.06
C ILE A 31 -24.61 -6.56 -66.50
N SER A 32 -25.42 -5.77 -65.80
CA SER A 32 -25.40 -4.32 -65.92
C SER A 32 -23.98 -3.85 -65.62
N PRO A 33 -23.43 -2.87 -66.36
CA PRO A 33 -22.11 -2.34 -66.08
C PRO A 33 -22.06 -1.92 -64.61
N LYS A 34 -21.11 -2.49 -63.85
CA LYS A 34 -20.84 -2.10 -62.46
C LYS A 34 -20.82 -0.57 -62.38
N GLU A 35 -21.78 -0.03 -61.64
CA GLU A 35 -21.70 1.31 -61.10
C GLU A 35 -20.31 1.49 -60.50
N LYS A 36 -19.63 2.58 -60.85
CA LYS A 36 -18.25 2.84 -60.44
C LYS A 36 -18.15 2.62 -58.93
N GLU A 37 -17.41 1.58 -58.58
CA GLU A 37 -17.03 1.24 -57.22
C GLU A 37 -16.38 2.49 -56.62
N ASN A 38 -17.14 3.22 -55.79
CA ASN A 38 -16.59 4.25 -54.94
C ASN A 38 -15.55 3.55 -54.07
N LYS A 39 -14.28 3.71 -54.42
CA LYS A 39 -13.17 3.25 -53.59
C LYS A 39 -13.44 3.75 -52.17
N PRO A 40 -13.50 2.87 -51.14
CA PRO A 40 -13.58 3.34 -49.78
C PRO A 40 -12.36 4.22 -49.53
N VAL A 41 -12.60 5.50 -49.28
CA VAL A 41 -11.56 6.41 -48.78
C VAL A 41 -11.00 5.74 -47.52
N PRO A 42 -9.67 5.62 -47.36
CA PRO A 42 -9.09 5.12 -46.12
C PRO A 42 -9.67 5.95 -44.97
N ALA A 43 -10.43 5.31 -44.09
CA ALA A 43 -10.93 5.97 -42.90
C ALA A 43 -9.69 6.49 -42.14
N ALA A 44 -9.58 7.81 -42.02
CA ALA A 44 -8.51 8.42 -41.24
C ALA A 44 -8.46 7.72 -39.87
N PRO A 45 -7.26 7.46 -39.31
CA PRO A 45 -7.14 6.82 -38.01
C PRO A 45 -7.99 7.62 -37.01
N ARG A 46 -9.06 6.97 -36.54
CA ARG A 46 -10.00 7.57 -35.61
C ARG A 46 -9.20 7.77 -34.33
N GLN A 47 -8.77 9.01 -34.06
CA GLN A 47 -8.06 9.34 -32.84
C GLN A 47 -8.94 8.88 -31.68
N GLU A 48 -8.50 7.87 -30.95
CA GLU A 48 -9.23 7.42 -29.78
C GLU A 48 -9.33 8.61 -28.82
N PRO A 49 -10.53 8.94 -28.32
CA PRO A 49 -10.68 10.05 -27.40
C PRO A 49 -9.77 9.81 -26.20
N ASP A 50 -9.15 10.88 -25.72
CA ASP A 50 -8.31 10.85 -24.54
C ASP A 50 -9.03 10.12 -23.38
N ILE A 51 -8.28 9.33 -22.61
CA ILE A 51 -8.84 8.45 -21.57
C ILE A 51 -9.63 9.26 -20.55
N MET A 52 -9.17 10.49 -20.24
CA MET A 52 -9.88 11.39 -19.34
C MET A 52 -11.23 11.84 -19.91
N GLN A 53 -11.30 12.12 -21.22
CA GLN A 53 -12.55 12.49 -21.89
C GLN A 53 -13.53 11.32 -21.92
N LYS A 54 -13.05 10.11 -22.21
CA LYS A 54 -13.87 8.89 -22.18
C LYS A 54 -14.42 8.61 -20.78
N LEU A 55 -13.59 8.73 -19.74
CA LEU A 55 -13.99 8.57 -18.34
C LEU A 55 -15.04 9.60 -17.95
N ALA A 56 -14.81 10.88 -18.26
CA ALA A 56 -15.74 11.96 -17.95
C ALA A 56 -17.10 11.76 -18.63
N ALA A 57 -17.12 11.33 -19.89
CA ALA A 57 -18.35 11.02 -20.62
C ALA A 57 -19.16 9.89 -19.96
N LEU A 58 -18.49 8.78 -19.58
CA LEU A 58 -19.14 7.65 -18.91
C LEU A 58 -19.65 8.01 -17.52
N GLN A 59 -18.88 8.78 -16.73
CA GLN A 59 -19.32 9.27 -15.43
C GLN A 59 -20.55 10.17 -15.56
N THR A 60 -20.54 11.08 -16.53
CA THR A 60 -21.65 12.00 -16.78
C THR A 60 -22.91 11.25 -17.22
N ALA A 61 -22.78 10.28 -18.13
CA ALA A 61 -23.89 9.43 -18.56
C ALA A 61 -24.47 8.61 -17.41
N THR A 62 -23.61 8.07 -16.53
CA THR A 62 -24.03 7.30 -15.34
C THR A 62 -24.81 8.18 -14.37
N LYS A 63 -24.29 9.38 -14.05
CA LYS A 63 -24.97 10.35 -13.17
C LYS A 63 -26.33 10.77 -13.75
N ARG A 64 -26.39 11.03 -15.06
CA ARG A 64 -27.64 11.38 -15.74
C ARG A 64 -28.66 10.26 -15.64
N ALA A 65 -28.28 9.02 -15.95
CA ALA A 65 -29.18 7.87 -15.85
C ALA A 65 -29.66 7.63 -14.41
N LEU A 66 -28.80 7.85 -13.41
CA LEU A 66 -29.19 7.81 -11.99
C LEU A 66 -30.27 8.85 -11.67
N TYR A 67 -30.07 10.10 -12.06
CA TYR A 67 -31.04 11.17 -11.79
C TYR A 67 -32.35 10.97 -12.56
N GLU A 68 -32.30 10.49 -13.80
CA GLU A 68 -33.48 10.10 -14.56
C GLU A 68 -34.27 9.00 -13.84
N ALA A 69 -33.60 7.99 -13.26
CA ALA A 69 -34.26 6.93 -12.50
C ALA A 69 -34.87 7.41 -11.16
N ILE A 70 -34.25 8.40 -10.51
CA ILE A 70 -34.76 8.98 -9.25
C ILE A 70 -35.94 9.91 -9.51
N LEU A 71 -35.81 10.84 -10.46
CA LEU A 71 -36.82 11.87 -10.75
C LEU A 71 -38.01 11.30 -11.50
N TYR A 72 -37.80 10.27 -12.32
CA TYR A 72 -38.83 9.60 -13.10
C TYR A 72 -38.77 8.08 -12.88
N PRO A 73 -39.33 7.57 -11.78
CA PRO A 73 -39.30 6.15 -11.45
C PRO A 73 -39.95 5.29 -12.54
N GLY A 74 -39.22 4.29 -13.03
CA GLY A 74 -39.68 3.36 -14.07
C GLY A 74 -38.66 2.27 -14.35
N VAL A 75 -39.14 1.12 -14.85
CA VAL A 75 -38.29 -0.06 -15.12
C VAL A 75 -37.19 0.28 -16.12
N ASP A 76 -37.51 0.97 -17.21
CA ASP A 76 -36.54 1.31 -18.26
C ASP A 76 -35.44 2.26 -17.77
N ASN A 77 -35.80 3.29 -16.99
CA ASN A 77 -34.86 4.25 -16.43
C ASN A 77 -33.92 3.58 -15.42
N PHE A 78 -34.46 2.70 -14.57
CA PHE A 78 -33.66 1.90 -13.65
C PHE A 78 -32.72 0.95 -14.39
N VAL A 79 -33.20 0.24 -15.43
CA VAL A 79 -32.36 -0.66 -16.24
C VAL A 79 -31.23 0.11 -16.93
N LYS A 80 -31.50 1.30 -17.47
CA LYS A 80 -30.48 2.16 -18.10
C LYS A 80 -29.37 2.52 -17.12
N TYR A 81 -29.73 2.95 -15.92
CA TYR A 81 -28.76 3.20 -14.85
C TYR A 81 -28.02 1.93 -14.43
N PHE A 82 -28.73 0.84 -14.17
CA PHE A 82 -28.16 -0.39 -13.62
C PHE A 82 -27.18 -1.07 -14.59
N ARG A 83 -27.39 -0.93 -15.92
CA ARG A 83 -26.42 -1.37 -16.93
C ARG A 83 -25.10 -0.60 -16.82
N LEU A 84 -25.15 0.71 -16.64
CA LEU A 84 -23.95 1.53 -16.44
C LEU A 84 -23.26 1.23 -15.10
N GLN A 85 -24.04 0.99 -14.05
CA GLN A 85 -23.52 0.55 -12.76
C GLN A 85 -22.81 -0.81 -12.88
N ASN A 86 -23.41 -1.78 -13.56
CA ASN A 86 -22.82 -3.09 -13.79
C ASN A 86 -21.53 -3.01 -14.63
N TYR A 87 -21.48 -2.12 -15.61
CA TYR A 87 -20.25 -1.86 -16.36
C TYR A 87 -19.11 -1.42 -15.42
N TRP A 88 -19.36 -0.47 -14.51
CA TRP A 88 -18.36 -0.04 -13.52
C TRP A 88 -17.93 -1.18 -12.59
N THR A 89 -18.88 -1.98 -12.10
CA THR A 89 -18.59 -3.16 -11.29
C THR A 89 -17.68 -4.15 -12.03
N GLN A 90 -17.95 -4.41 -13.30
CA GLN A 90 -17.12 -5.29 -14.14
C GLN A 90 -15.72 -4.70 -14.34
N GLN A 91 -15.60 -3.41 -14.65
CA GLN A 91 -14.30 -2.74 -14.82
C GLN A 91 -13.48 -2.77 -13.51
N ALA A 92 -14.11 -2.55 -12.36
CA ALA A 92 -13.47 -2.65 -11.05
C ALA A 92 -12.98 -4.08 -10.76
N GLY A 93 -13.76 -5.09 -11.15
CA GLY A 93 -13.37 -6.50 -11.05
C GLY A 93 -12.14 -6.82 -11.92
N LEU A 94 -12.14 -6.39 -13.18
CA LEU A 94 -10.99 -6.57 -14.09
C LEU A 94 -9.74 -5.85 -13.57
N PHE A 95 -9.88 -4.62 -13.08
CA PHE A 95 -8.80 -3.86 -12.46
C PHE A 95 -8.22 -4.56 -11.23
N THR A 96 -9.08 -5.11 -10.36
CA THR A 96 -8.63 -5.85 -9.17
C THR A 96 -7.81 -7.08 -9.56
N MET A 97 -8.25 -7.83 -10.56
CA MET A 97 -7.53 -9.03 -11.02
C MET A 97 -6.22 -8.68 -11.74
N SER A 98 -6.19 -7.60 -12.53
CA SER A 98 -4.95 -7.13 -13.16
C SER A 98 -3.96 -6.61 -12.13
N ALA A 99 -4.42 -5.88 -11.12
CA ALA A 99 -3.59 -5.42 -9.99
C ALA A 99 -2.99 -6.60 -9.22
N ARG A 100 -3.78 -7.63 -8.89
CA ARG A 100 -3.27 -8.85 -8.24
C ARG A 100 -2.20 -9.55 -9.08
N LYS A 101 -2.42 -9.67 -10.40
CA LYS A 101 -1.44 -10.25 -11.31
C LYS A 101 -0.16 -9.41 -11.36
N ALA A 102 -0.28 -8.09 -11.38
CA ALA A 102 0.85 -7.18 -11.38
C ALA A 102 1.65 -7.28 -10.07
N MET A 103 0.98 -7.31 -8.91
CA MET A 103 1.61 -7.52 -7.61
C MET A 103 2.36 -8.86 -7.53
N LEU A 104 1.86 -9.92 -8.17
CA LEU A 104 2.57 -11.20 -8.23
C LEU A 104 3.81 -11.15 -9.13
N ALA A 105 3.77 -10.39 -10.23
CA ALA A 105 4.90 -10.20 -11.12
C ALA A 105 5.94 -9.22 -10.56
N HIS A 106 5.49 -8.28 -9.72
CA HIS A 106 6.26 -7.23 -9.08
C HIS A 106 6.08 -7.30 -7.55
N PRO A 107 6.62 -8.36 -6.91
CA PRO A 107 6.47 -8.56 -5.47
C PRO A 107 6.98 -7.37 -4.65
N GLU A 108 7.94 -6.60 -5.15
CA GLU A 108 8.46 -5.38 -4.52
C GLU A 108 7.39 -4.29 -4.24
N LEU A 109 6.24 -4.35 -4.92
CA LEU A 109 5.11 -3.45 -4.68
C LEU A 109 4.20 -3.91 -3.54
N ASP A 110 4.37 -5.15 -3.07
CA ASP A 110 3.55 -5.73 -2.01
C ASP A 110 4.11 -5.41 -0.62
N TYR A 111 3.41 -4.50 0.08
CA TYR A 111 3.73 -4.12 1.45
C TYR A 111 3.75 -5.31 2.42
N ASN A 112 2.98 -6.38 2.13
CA ASN A 112 2.92 -7.58 2.97
C ASN A 112 4.27 -8.32 3.07
N LEU A 113 5.19 -8.10 2.12
CA LEU A 113 6.55 -8.67 2.19
C LEU A 113 7.40 -8.03 3.30
N GLN A 114 7.14 -6.77 3.62
CA GLN A 114 7.83 -6.06 4.70
C GLN A 114 7.03 -6.15 6.00
N TYR A 115 5.73 -5.86 5.92
CA TYR A 115 4.81 -5.83 7.05
C TYR A 115 3.59 -6.69 6.78
N SER A 116 3.66 -7.95 7.23
CA SER A 116 2.55 -8.88 7.03
C SER A 116 1.25 -8.38 7.66
N HIS A 117 0.17 -8.39 6.89
CA HIS A 117 -1.17 -8.00 7.35
C HIS A 117 -1.95 -9.16 7.99
N TYR A 118 -1.38 -10.36 8.03
CA TYR A 118 -2.07 -11.56 8.53
C TYR A 118 -2.04 -11.62 10.05
N ASN A 119 -3.19 -11.87 10.67
CA ASN A 119 -3.30 -12.05 12.13
C ASN A 119 -2.34 -13.14 12.68
N GLY A 120 -2.03 -14.16 11.88
CA GLY A 120 -1.12 -15.24 12.28
C GLY A 120 0.33 -14.79 12.49
N THR A 121 0.77 -13.67 11.89
CA THR A 121 2.14 -13.17 12.03
C THR A 121 2.30 -12.18 13.19
N VAL A 122 1.21 -11.73 13.81
CA VAL A 122 1.24 -10.72 14.88
C VAL A 122 2.12 -11.15 16.05
N ARG A 123 2.10 -12.43 16.42
CA ARG A 123 2.98 -12.95 17.49
C ARG A 123 4.46 -12.81 17.17
N ASN A 124 4.84 -13.09 15.91
CA ASN A 124 6.23 -13.00 15.48
C ASN A 124 6.67 -11.54 15.36
N GLN A 125 5.79 -10.66 14.86
CA GLN A 125 6.03 -9.22 14.81
C GLN A 125 6.22 -8.66 16.22
N LEU A 126 5.29 -8.93 17.15
CA LEU A 126 5.41 -8.48 18.53
C LEU A 126 6.68 -9.02 19.22
N ALA A 127 7.05 -10.27 18.96
CA ALA A 127 8.29 -10.84 19.49
C ALA A 127 9.55 -10.14 18.93
N ALA A 128 9.53 -9.77 17.64
CA ALA A 128 10.60 -9.00 17.00
C ALA A 128 10.67 -7.57 17.59
N ASP A 129 9.54 -6.88 17.70
CA ASP A 129 9.46 -5.53 18.28
C ASP A 129 9.98 -5.52 19.73
N GLN A 130 9.55 -6.49 20.54
CA GLN A 130 10.05 -6.64 21.90
C GLN A 130 11.55 -6.96 21.93
N ALA A 131 12.07 -7.76 21.00
CA ALA A 131 13.50 -8.03 20.91
C ALA A 131 14.30 -6.76 20.57
N GLN A 132 13.81 -5.92 19.65
CA GLN A 132 14.41 -4.64 19.32
C GLN A 132 14.40 -3.68 20.51
N GLN A 133 13.25 -3.56 21.19
CA GLN A 133 13.12 -2.75 22.41
C GLN A 133 14.11 -3.23 23.49
N ARG A 134 14.19 -4.54 23.75
CA ARG A 134 15.15 -5.12 24.71
C ARG A 134 16.59 -4.77 24.36
N GLN A 135 16.95 -4.88 23.09
CA GLN A 135 18.30 -4.57 22.63
C GLN A 135 18.61 -3.07 22.78
N ALA A 136 17.68 -2.19 22.46
CA ALA A 136 17.84 -0.74 22.63
C ALA A 136 17.99 -0.37 24.12
N ILE A 137 17.15 -0.94 24.99
CA ILE A 137 17.25 -0.75 26.44
C ILE A 137 18.61 -1.21 26.95
N ALA A 138 19.07 -2.40 26.57
CA ALA A 138 20.37 -2.92 26.99
C ALA A 138 21.54 -2.00 26.57
N ARG A 139 21.54 -1.53 25.32
CA ARG A 139 22.56 -0.59 24.83
C ARG A 139 22.53 0.74 25.59
N LEU A 140 21.35 1.26 25.90
CA LEU A 140 21.24 2.47 26.72
C LEU A 140 21.69 2.23 28.16
N ALA A 141 21.38 1.07 28.75
CA ALA A 141 21.78 0.70 30.10
C ALA A 141 23.30 0.62 30.29
N GLU A 142 24.06 0.25 29.25
CA GLU A 142 25.52 0.18 29.29
C GLU A 142 26.19 1.55 29.43
N HIS A 143 25.56 2.59 28.91
CA HIS A 143 26.14 3.93 28.81
C HIS A 143 25.46 4.97 29.71
N TYR A 144 24.17 4.79 29.99
CA TYR A 144 23.34 5.76 30.68
C TYR A 144 22.76 5.18 31.97
N GLY A 145 22.77 6.00 33.03
CA GLY A 145 21.90 5.83 34.19
C GLY A 145 20.59 6.59 34.00
N ILE A 146 19.58 6.27 34.82
CA ILE A 146 18.31 6.99 34.81
C ILE A 146 18.18 7.74 36.14
N MET A 147 17.88 9.03 36.09
CA MET A 147 17.40 9.77 37.25
C MET A 147 15.87 9.89 37.16
N PHE A 148 15.19 9.43 38.20
CA PHE A 148 13.73 9.47 38.29
C PHE A 148 13.29 10.49 39.32
N PHE A 149 12.77 11.64 38.88
CA PHE A 149 12.27 12.69 39.74
C PHE A 149 10.77 12.53 39.96
N TYR A 150 10.35 12.45 41.22
CA TYR A 150 8.96 12.19 41.58
C TYR A 150 8.57 12.90 42.88
N ARG A 151 7.27 13.02 43.10
CA ARG A 151 6.65 13.52 44.33
C ARG A 151 6.03 12.35 45.08
N GLY A 152 6.53 12.02 46.26
CA GLY A 152 6.05 10.87 47.02
C GLY A 152 4.61 10.98 47.50
N GLN A 153 4.08 12.20 47.65
CA GLN A 153 2.69 12.44 48.03
C GLN A 153 1.70 12.33 46.86
N ASP A 154 2.17 12.36 45.60
CA ASP A 154 1.29 12.30 44.44
C ASP A 154 1.03 10.83 44.04
N PRO A 155 -0.24 10.38 43.97
CA PRO A 155 -0.57 9.00 43.63
C PRO A 155 -0.11 8.58 42.23
N ILE A 156 -0.07 9.49 41.25
CA ILE A 156 0.32 9.20 39.87
C ILE A 156 1.83 8.95 39.79
N ASP A 157 2.61 9.79 40.47
CA ASP A 157 4.05 9.60 40.65
C ASP A 157 4.33 8.24 41.34
N GLY A 158 3.51 7.88 42.33
CA GLY A 158 3.57 6.58 43.00
C GLY A 158 3.25 5.37 42.11
N GLN A 159 2.33 5.51 41.16
CA GLN A 159 2.06 4.46 40.17
C GLN A 159 3.24 4.27 39.23
N LEU A 160 3.89 5.35 38.78
CA LEU A 160 5.08 5.25 37.95
C LEU A 160 6.24 4.60 38.72
N ALA A 161 6.38 4.84 40.03
CA ALA A 161 7.37 4.14 40.84
C ALA A 161 7.25 2.60 40.77
N GLN A 162 6.02 2.06 40.72
CA GLN A 162 5.79 0.62 40.53
C GLN A 162 6.26 0.14 39.15
N VAL A 163 5.95 0.89 38.10
CA VAL A 163 6.41 0.58 36.73
C VAL A 163 7.94 0.58 36.66
N ILE A 164 8.59 1.56 37.28
CA ILE A 164 10.05 1.68 37.32
C ILE A 164 10.69 0.53 38.07
N ASN A 165 10.12 0.11 39.20
CA ASN A 165 10.65 -1.03 39.93
C ASN A 165 10.63 -2.31 39.08
N GLY A 166 9.50 -2.59 38.41
CA GLY A 166 9.42 -3.72 37.48
C GLY A 166 10.38 -3.60 36.27
N PHE A 167 10.57 -2.38 35.77
CA PHE A 167 11.48 -2.11 34.65
C PHE A 167 12.96 -2.31 35.04
N ARG A 168 13.34 -1.91 36.26
CA ARG A 168 14.67 -2.19 36.85
C ARG A 168 14.91 -3.69 36.94
N ASP A 169 13.94 -4.43 37.48
CA ASP A 169 14.06 -5.88 37.67
C ASP A 169 14.14 -6.63 36.33
N THR A 170 13.38 -6.18 35.33
CA THR A 170 13.33 -6.82 34.01
C THR A 170 14.59 -6.56 33.17
N TYR A 171 15.15 -5.34 33.23
CA TYR A 171 16.20 -4.89 32.32
C TYR A 171 17.55 -4.57 32.98
N GLY A 172 17.66 -4.66 34.31
CA GLY A 172 18.91 -4.40 35.03
C GLY A 172 19.37 -2.95 34.99
N LEU A 173 18.44 -1.99 34.86
CA LEU A 173 18.76 -0.58 34.72
C LEU A 173 19.16 0.07 36.05
N SER A 174 20.23 0.87 36.01
CA SER A 174 20.63 1.71 37.13
C SER A 174 19.74 2.96 37.21
N VAL A 175 18.76 2.91 38.11
CA VAL A 175 17.86 4.03 38.39
C VAL A 175 18.24 4.68 39.73
N ILE A 176 18.35 6.01 39.74
CA ILE A 176 18.51 6.84 40.93
C ILE A 176 17.19 7.59 41.13
N PRO A 177 16.33 7.13 42.04
CA PRO A 177 15.10 7.83 42.35
C PRO A 177 15.38 9.05 43.24
N VAL A 178 14.72 10.17 42.94
CA VAL A 178 14.86 11.46 43.59
C VAL A 178 13.49 12.00 43.97
N SER A 179 13.22 12.07 45.27
CA SER A 179 12.00 12.65 45.83
C SER A 179 12.11 14.17 45.92
N VAL A 180 11.23 14.87 45.22
CA VAL A 180 11.20 16.33 45.13
C VAL A 180 10.48 16.97 46.32
N ASP A 181 9.52 16.26 46.91
CA ASP A 181 8.77 16.70 48.09
C ASP A 181 9.34 16.13 49.41
N GLY A 182 10.42 15.35 49.33
CA GLY A 182 11.07 14.70 50.48
C GLY A 182 10.35 13.44 50.98
N VAL A 183 9.23 13.06 50.36
CA VAL A 183 8.47 11.87 50.74
C VAL A 183 8.98 10.67 49.94
N ILE A 184 9.47 9.66 50.64
CA ILE A 184 10.03 8.46 50.02
C ILE A 184 8.90 7.46 49.74
N ASN A 185 8.82 6.99 48.50
CA ASN A 185 7.88 5.95 48.13
C ASN A 185 8.41 4.59 48.66
N PRO A 186 7.60 3.76 49.34
CA PRO A 186 8.04 2.46 49.84
C PRO A 186 8.63 1.52 48.78
N LEU A 187 8.22 1.67 47.51
CA LEU A 187 8.74 0.89 46.38
C LEU A 187 10.13 1.37 45.90
N LEU A 188 10.58 2.53 46.37
CA LEU A 188 11.87 3.14 46.04
C LEU A 188 12.60 3.53 47.33
N PRO A 189 12.96 2.56 48.19
CA PRO A 189 13.60 2.84 49.48
C PRO A 189 15.01 3.46 49.32
N ASP A 190 15.62 3.32 48.15
CA ASP A 190 16.92 3.90 47.77
C ASP A 190 16.82 5.35 47.28
N SER A 191 15.64 5.98 47.38
CA SER A 191 15.41 7.37 47.00
C SER A 191 16.25 8.36 47.76
N ARG A 192 16.75 9.35 47.02
CA ARG A 192 17.42 10.53 47.57
C ARG A 192 16.43 11.70 47.63
N THR A 193 16.58 12.60 48.59
CA THR A 193 15.84 13.87 48.60
C THR A 193 16.46 14.85 47.63
N ASP A 194 15.64 15.58 46.87
CA ASP A 194 16.12 16.67 46.02
C ASP A 194 16.73 17.79 46.87
N GLN A 195 17.96 18.14 46.53
CA GLN A 195 18.74 19.25 47.09
C GLN A 195 19.04 20.28 45.98
N GLY A 196 18.12 20.42 45.03
CA GLY A 196 18.23 21.28 43.86
C GLY A 196 18.80 20.58 42.61
N GLN A 197 18.84 19.25 42.56
CA GLN A 197 19.19 18.54 41.32
C GLN A 197 18.14 18.79 40.24
N ALA A 198 16.85 18.71 40.57
CA ALA A 198 15.75 18.97 39.65
C ALA A 198 15.86 20.37 39.02
N GLN A 199 16.13 21.40 39.84
CA GLN A 199 16.28 22.77 39.37
C GLN A 199 17.51 22.94 38.46
N ARG A 200 18.66 22.37 38.82
CA ARG A 200 19.90 22.46 37.99
C ARG A 200 19.74 21.78 36.64
N LEU A 201 18.97 20.69 36.59
CA LEU A 201 18.68 19.95 35.36
C LEU A 201 17.48 20.50 34.59
N GLY A 202 16.85 21.58 35.07
CA GLY A 202 15.69 22.20 34.42
C GLY A 202 14.41 21.35 34.47
N VAL A 203 14.33 20.38 35.37
CA VAL A 203 13.15 19.51 35.54
C VAL A 203 12.06 20.28 36.29
N LYS A 204 11.00 20.65 35.58
CA LYS A 204 9.86 21.43 36.12
C LYS A 204 8.55 20.65 36.19
N TYR A 205 8.46 19.55 35.47
CA TYR A 205 7.26 18.72 35.36
C TYR A 205 7.56 17.36 35.97
N PHE A 206 6.62 16.85 36.76
CA PHE A 206 6.76 15.59 37.49
C PHE A 206 5.56 14.66 37.21
N PRO A 207 5.76 13.34 37.24
CA PRO A 207 7.05 12.68 37.39
C PRO A 207 7.90 12.80 36.12
N ALA A 208 9.22 12.74 36.25
CA ALA A 208 10.15 12.88 35.12
C ALA A 208 11.27 11.85 35.18
N MET A 209 11.65 11.35 34.01
CA MET A 209 12.81 10.49 33.85
C MET A 209 13.84 11.15 32.95
N MET A 210 15.09 11.12 33.41
CA MET A 210 16.22 11.71 32.70
C MET A 210 17.28 10.63 32.48
N LEU A 211 17.77 10.50 31.24
CA LEU A 211 18.97 9.72 30.94
C LEU A 211 20.19 10.55 31.31
N VAL A 212 21.13 9.93 32.01
CA VAL A 212 22.37 10.55 32.49
C VAL A 212 23.55 9.77 31.95
N ASP A 213 24.41 10.42 31.18
CA ASP A 213 25.71 9.87 30.78
C ASP A 213 26.74 10.24 31.86
N PRO A 214 27.20 9.28 32.68
CA PRO A 214 28.17 9.56 33.73
C PRO A 214 29.57 9.88 33.19
N LYS A 215 29.89 9.50 31.95
CA LYS A 215 31.20 9.75 31.33
C LYS A 215 31.27 11.16 30.75
N GLN A 216 30.21 11.59 30.08
CA GLN A 216 30.13 12.92 29.45
C GLN A 216 29.52 13.98 30.37
N GLY A 217 28.88 13.58 31.46
CA GLY A 217 28.11 14.47 32.33
C GLY A 217 26.87 15.07 31.64
N SER A 218 26.42 14.49 30.53
CA SER A 218 25.27 14.98 29.78
C SER A 218 23.98 14.39 30.33
N VAL A 219 22.90 15.18 30.33
CA VAL A 219 21.58 14.75 30.78
C VAL A 219 20.56 15.05 29.69
N ARG A 220 19.70 14.08 29.39
CA ARG A 220 18.64 14.20 28.37
C ARG A 220 17.31 13.73 28.93
N PRO A 221 16.19 14.37 28.58
CA PRO A 221 14.88 13.89 29.01
C PRO A 221 14.55 12.57 28.32
N LEU A 222 14.07 11.59 29.11
CA LEU A 222 13.53 10.34 28.61
C LEU A 222 12.01 10.44 28.47
N SER A 223 11.34 10.85 29.55
CA SER A 223 9.89 11.03 29.57
C SER A 223 9.45 12.00 30.66
N TYR A 224 8.25 12.54 30.49
CA TYR A 224 7.52 13.33 31.47
C TYR A 224 6.12 12.75 31.64
N GLY A 225 5.59 12.81 32.85
CA GLY A 225 4.29 12.25 33.18
C GLY A 225 4.34 10.72 33.35
N PHE A 226 3.17 10.16 33.66
CA PHE A 226 2.99 8.72 33.75
C PHE A 226 3.19 8.06 32.37
N ILE A 227 3.87 6.92 32.35
CA ILE A 227 4.08 6.09 31.17
C ILE A 227 3.97 4.62 31.55
N SER A 228 3.32 3.83 30.70
CA SER A 228 3.18 2.38 30.90
C SER A 228 4.52 1.66 30.68
N GLN A 229 4.64 0.40 31.12
CA GLN A 229 5.86 -0.38 30.93
C GLN A 229 6.20 -0.58 29.44
N ASP A 230 5.19 -0.88 28.62
CA ASP A 230 5.37 -1.12 27.18
C ASP A 230 5.72 0.17 26.44
N ASP A 231 5.08 1.29 26.79
CA ASP A 231 5.38 2.58 26.17
C ASP A 231 6.73 3.12 26.64
N LEU A 232 7.15 2.82 27.88
CA LEU A 232 8.49 3.11 28.36
C LEU A 232 9.52 2.36 27.52
N ALA A 233 9.33 1.06 27.27
CA ALA A 233 10.23 0.28 26.43
C ALA A 233 10.34 0.85 25.00
N LYS A 234 9.22 1.26 24.40
CA LYS A 234 9.20 1.97 23.10
C LYS A 234 9.92 3.31 23.18
N GLN A 235 9.75 4.05 24.28
CA GLN A 235 10.41 5.35 24.46
C GLN A 235 11.93 5.20 24.52
N PHE A 236 12.46 4.15 25.16
CA PHE A 236 13.90 3.83 25.11
C PHE A 236 14.37 3.59 23.67
N LEU A 237 13.61 2.82 22.89
CA LEU A 237 13.92 2.59 21.48
C LEU A 237 13.95 3.92 20.70
N ASN A 238 12.89 4.73 20.80
CA ASN A 238 12.79 6.01 20.13
C ASN A 238 13.95 6.94 20.50
N VAL A 239 14.30 7.05 21.78
CA VAL A 239 15.42 7.90 22.22
C VAL A 239 16.77 7.34 21.76
N SER A 240 16.94 6.02 21.70
CA SER A 240 18.18 5.39 21.19
C SER A 240 18.38 5.61 19.69
N GLU A 241 17.29 5.82 18.94
CA GLU A 241 17.30 6.03 17.49
C GLU A 241 17.17 7.50 17.09
N ASP A 242 17.20 8.43 18.06
CA ASP A 242 16.92 9.86 17.85
C ASP A 242 15.58 10.11 17.12
N PHE A 243 14.54 9.36 17.50
CA PHE A 243 13.18 9.43 16.95
C PHE A 243 13.09 9.19 15.44
N LYS A 244 13.97 8.36 14.89
CA LYS A 244 13.86 7.92 13.50
C LYS A 244 12.51 7.21 13.26
N PRO A 245 11.77 7.57 12.20
CA PRO A 245 10.52 6.89 11.91
C PRO A 245 10.76 5.45 11.47
N ASN A 246 10.01 4.52 12.07
CA ASN A 246 9.95 3.13 11.64
C ASN A 246 8.76 2.97 10.67
N PHE A 247 9.00 3.18 9.37
CA PHE A 247 8.02 2.96 8.29
C PHE A 247 8.58 2.05 7.21
#